data_AF-F2TS06-F1
#
_entry.id   AF-F2TS06-F1
#
_cell.length_a   1.000
_cell.length_b   1.000
_cell.length_c   1.000
_cell.angle_alpha   90.00
_cell.angle_beta   90.00
_cell.angle_gamma   90.00
#
_symmetry.space_group_name_H-M   'P 1'
#
loop_
_entity.id
_entity.type
_entity.pdbx_description
1 polymer ?
#
loop_
_entity_poly.entity_id
_entity_poly.type
_entity_poly.pdbx_seq_one_letter_code
_entity_poly.pdbx_strand_id
1 'polypeptide(L)'
;MTSLSFTLLPDALLQLHDVLICLAKFNENVSIEAEESFLRFSALNLTKSAYASFKFDASTFFSQYMFVGSGRIASGSGRSAADKLTCQLYIKTLLSVFRARASDFKDRETAVERCEMRLQYSPDETQCRFIIQMICRHGVVKTYKLTYEAAEIQHALFDKSKTENQWGIDSKYLREIIDHFGHTAEQLDISSENNRVVFTSFTTKVADGKEILKQPVHTSVAIDIKDFDHFTVEDKLHVAINVKDFKAIVVHAHSLSARVVARYTRPCRPMQVSYEVGGMTCEFTLMTRGESGETSPGSGNRNRELSARPYPRSTTAHSREPTAIPPPEIPESVPRAHPLQPPSQAAAREETQTSVLPHPPHASVPFESLFVPVDDDQQWDEPKYGDEEEDTLGWDTHMDQDALQASIGGRIQDITPTGASMRQRSAQDQESSVAIPPTQRISQVRGIFD
;
A
#
# COMPACT_ATOMS: atom_id res chain seq x y z
N MET A 1 -29.20 9.68 21.98
CA MET A 1 -27.79 9.44 22.34
C MET A 1 -27.33 8.26 21.51
N THR A 2 -26.38 8.47 20.60
CA THR A 2 -25.75 7.38 19.87
C THR A 2 -24.76 6.68 20.79
N SER A 3 -24.78 5.35 20.82
CA SER A 3 -23.75 4.60 21.56
C SER A 3 -23.47 3.26 20.90
N LEU A 4 -22.22 2.83 21.01
CA LEU A 4 -21.74 1.55 20.53
C LEU A 4 -21.02 0.86 21.68
N SER A 5 -21.33 -0.42 21.89
CA SER A 5 -20.68 -1.29 22.88
C SER A 5 -20.51 -2.69 22.30
N PHE A 6 -19.29 -3.21 22.27
CA PHE A 6 -19.01 -4.55 21.75
C PHE A 6 -17.94 -5.29 22.55
N THR A 7 -17.99 -6.61 22.50
CA THR A 7 -17.09 -7.52 23.24
C THR A 7 -16.38 -8.47 22.27
N LEU A 8 -15.04 -8.49 22.33
CA LEU A 8 -14.18 -9.39 21.57
C LEU A 8 -13.59 -10.47 22.47
N LEU A 9 -13.55 -11.70 21.93
CA LEU A 9 -12.81 -12.84 22.48
C LEU A 9 -11.34 -12.80 21.99
N PRO A 10 -10.41 -13.57 22.58
CA PRO A 10 -8.97 -13.46 22.31
C PRO A 10 -8.59 -13.56 20.82
N ASP A 11 -9.24 -14.46 20.07
CA ASP A 11 -8.91 -14.71 18.65
C ASP A 11 -9.36 -13.54 17.75
N ALA A 12 -10.61 -13.07 17.90
CA ALA A 12 -11.12 -11.88 17.21
C ALA A 12 -10.34 -10.59 17.62
N LEU A 13 -9.82 -10.56 18.84
CA LEU A 13 -9.01 -9.48 19.40
C LEU A 13 -7.56 -9.47 18.86
N LEU A 14 -7.04 -10.63 18.46
CA LEU A 14 -5.81 -10.77 17.67
C LEU A 14 -6.05 -10.37 16.21
N GLN A 15 -7.14 -10.83 15.60
CA GLN A 15 -7.50 -10.46 14.22
C GLN A 15 -7.67 -8.94 14.07
N LEU A 16 -8.34 -8.26 15.02
CA LEU A 16 -8.45 -6.80 15.01
C LEU A 16 -7.08 -6.09 15.15
N HIS A 17 -6.14 -6.65 15.90
CA HIS A 17 -4.78 -6.12 16.00
C HIS A 17 -4.03 -6.20 14.65
N ASP A 18 -4.14 -7.34 13.97
CA ASP A 18 -3.49 -7.55 12.67
C ASP A 18 -4.12 -6.69 11.56
N VAL A 19 -5.44 -6.50 11.60
CA VAL A 19 -6.17 -5.52 10.76
C VAL A 19 -5.60 -4.11 10.96
N LEU A 20 -5.34 -3.69 12.19
CA LEU A 20 -4.77 -2.38 12.48
C LEU A 20 -3.31 -2.25 12.02
N ILE A 21 -2.53 -3.33 12.07
CA ILE A 21 -1.18 -3.36 11.46
C ILE A 21 -1.26 -3.22 9.93
N CYS A 22 -2.27 -3.81 9.29
CA CYS A 22 -2.51 -3.65 7.86
C CYS A 22 -2.94 -2.22 7.50
N LEU A 23 -3.94 -1.67 8.21
CA LEU A 23 -4.43 -0.31 8.00
C LEU A 23 -3.34 0.76 8.20
N ALA A 24 -2.41 0.53 9.13
CA ALA A 24 -1.25 1.40 9.39
C ALA A 24 -0.24 1.45 8.22
N LYS A 25 -0.43 0.67 7.14
CA LYS A 25 0.33 0.80 5.89
C LYS A 25 -0.29 1.80 4.91
N PHE A 26 -1.58 2.12 5.08
CA PHE A 26 -2.33 3.03 4.19
C PHE A 26 -2.36 4.45 4.77
N ASN A 27 -2.70 4.62 6.05
CA ASN A 27 -2.83 5.93 6.69
C ASN A 27 -2.44 5.86 8.18
N GLU A 28 -2.09 7.00 8.79
CA GLU A 28 -1.88 7.12 10.24
C GLU A 28 -3.20 7.24 11.02
N ASN A 29 -4.30 7.62 10.38
CA ASN A 29 -5.64 7.63 10.97
C ASN A 29 -6.47 6.44 10.49
N VAL A 30 -7.15 5.76 11.42
CA VAL A 30 -8.20 4.77 11.11
C VAL A 30 -9.57 5.40 11.24
N SER A 31 -10.42 5.19 10.24
CA SER A 31 -11.83 5.57 10.23
C SER A 31 -12.69 4.40 10.72
N ILE A 32 -13.47 4.61 11.77
CA ILE A 32 -14.41 3.64 12.33
C ILE A 32 -15.84 4.08 12.00
N GLU A 33 -16.63 3.15 11.46
CA GLU A 33 -18.05 3.31 11.16
C GLU A 33 -18.84 2.18 11.79
N ALA A 34 -19.89 2.50 12.53
CA ALA A 34 -20.76 1.52 13.19
C ALA A 34 -22.21 1.66 12.73
N GLU A 35 -22.79 0.52 12.37
CA GLU A 35 -24.21 0.32 12.03
C GLU A 35 -24.78 -0.83 12.87
N GLU A 36 -26.09 -1.08 12.84
CA GLU A 36 -26.73 -2.16 13.61
C GLU A 36 -26.22 -3.56 13.25
N SER A 37 -25.84 -3.78 11.99
CA SER A 37 -25.45 -5.11 11.46
C SER A 37 -23.94 -5.33 11.33
N PHE A 38 -23.11 -4.29 11.46
CA PHE A 38 -21.65 -4.43 11.36
C PHE A 38 -20.88 -3.24 11.93
N LEU A 39 -19.60 -3.48 12.19
CA LEU A 39 -18.58 -2.47 12.44
C LEU A 39 -17.60 -2.46 11.26
N ARG A 40 -17.22 -1.29 10.75
CA ARG A 40 -16.25 -1.13 9.66
C ARG A 40 -15.06 -0.32 10.13
N PHE A 41 -13.85 -0.83 9.91
CA PHE A 41 -12.58 -0.12 10.09
C PHE A 41 -11.98 0.12 8.70
N SER A 42 -11.60 1.36 8.38
CA SER A 42 -11.09 1.68 7.04
C SER A 42 -10.02 2.77 7.04
N ALA A 43 -9.22 2.81 5.97
CA ALA A 43 -8.21 3.82 5.72
C ALA A 43 -8.11 4.09 4.22
N LEU A 44 -8.08 5.38 3.84
CA LEU A 44 -7.73 5.85 2.50
C LEU A 44 -6.29 6.35 2.55
N ASN A 45 -5.43 5.92 1.63
CA ASN A 45 -4.03 6.35 1.62
C ASN A 45 -3.88 7.83 1.23
N LEU A 46 -2.75 8.45 1.58
CA LEU A 46 -2.52 9.90 1.39
C LEU A 46 -2.65 10.36 -0.06
N THR A 47 -2.33 9.49 -1.03
CA THR A 47 -2.46 9.75 -2.47
C THR A 47 -3.87 9.48 -3.03
N LYS A 48 -4.81 9.03 -2.18
CA LYS A 48 -6.15 8.56 -2.54
C LYS A 48 -6.17 7.48 -3.63
N SER A 49 -5.06 6.74 -3.76
CA SER A 49 -4.85 5.69 -4.76
C SER A 49 -5.15 4.28 -4.24
N ALA A 50 -5.28 4.10 -2.93
CA ALA A 50 -5.67 2.84 -2.31
C ALA A 50 -6.59 3.08 -1.11
N TYR A 51 -7.69 2.33 -1.07
CA TYR A 51 -8.65 2.30 0.05
C TYR A 51 -8.70 0.89 0.63
N ALA A 52 -8.58 0.77 1.95
CA ALA A 52 -8.69 -0.47 2.69
C ALA A 52 -9.92 -0.43 3.60
N SER A 53 -10.75 -1.48 3.59
CA SER A 53 -11.96 -1.62 4.40
C SER A 53 -12.08 -3.03 4.97
N PHE A 54 -12.18 -3.11 6.30
CA PHE A 54 -12.44 -4.33 7.05
C PHE A 54 -13.83 -4.21 7.67
N LYS A 55 -14.75 -5.08 7.26
CA LYS A 55 -16.12 -5.13 7.76
C LYS A 55 -16.26 -6.34 8.67
N PHE A 56 -16.56 -6.10 9.94
CA PHE A 56 -16.82 -7.11 10.96
C PHE A 56 -18.34 -7.25 11.14
N ASP A 57 -18.89 -8.41 10.83
CA ASP A 57 -20.31 -8.71 11.01
C ASP A 57 -20.70 -8.79 12.51
N ALA A 58 -21.78 -8.10 12.87
CA ALA A 58 -22.22 -7.96 14.26
C ALA A 58 -22.60 -9.30 14.93
N SER A 59 -23.04 -10.28 14.14
CA SER A 59 -23.59 -11.55 14.62
C SER A 59 -22.58 -12.69 14.70
N THR A 60 -21.46 -12.60 13.96
CA THR A 60 -20.48 -13.68 13.81
C THR A 60 -19.07 -13.34 14.28
N PHE A 61 -18.64 -12.07 14.23
CA PHE A 61 -17.29 -11.67 14.68
C PHE A 61 -17.21 -11.32 16.17
N PHE A 62 -18.30 -10.79 16.74
CA PHE A 62 -18.35 -10.30 18.12
C PHE A 62 -19.04 -11.31 19.04
N SER A 63 -18.56 -11.44 20.28
CA SER A 63 -19.28 -12.20 21.30
C SER A 63 -20.52 -11.47 21.81
N GLN A 64 -20.50 -10.13 21.76
CA GLN A 64 -21.64 -9.25 22.00
C GLN A 64 -21.46 -8.00 21.14
N TYR A 65 -22.52 -7.55 20.48
CA TYR A 65 -22.54 -6.29 19.75
C TYR A 65 -23.84 -5.56 20.06
N MET A 66 -23.75 -4.30 20.46
CA MET A 66 -24.88 -3.42 20.72
C MET A 66 -24.59 -2.05 20.11
N PHE A 67 -25.42 -1.66 19.15
CA PHE A 67 -25.43 -0.33 18.58
C PHE A 67 -26.80 0.30 18.87
N VAL A 68 -26.80 1.53 19.38
CA VAL A 68 -28.02 2.31 19.63
C VAL A 68 -27.96 3.54 18.73
N GLY A 69 -28.76 3.51 17.66
CA GLY A 69 -28.99 4.65 16.80
C GLY A 69 -29.68 5.80 17.54
N SER A 70 -29.45 7.05 17.12
CA SER A 70 -30.09 8.20 17.74
C SER A 70 -31.36 8.60 16.99
N GLY A 71 -32.24 7.61 16.79
CA GLY A 71 -33.45 7.63 15.98
C GLY A 71 -34.15 8.98 15.91
N ARG A 72 -33.80 9.77 14.89
CA ARG A 72 -34.46 11.05 14.63
C ARG A 72 -35.84 10.79 14.06
N ILE A 73 -36.86 11.16 14.84
CA ILE A 73 -38.26 11.19 14.42
C ILE A 73 -38.36 11.87 13.05
N ALA A 74 -39.01 11.21 12.10
CA ALA A 74 -39.00 11.60 10.69
C ALA A 74 -39.67 12.98 10.47
N SER A 75 -38.85 14.03 10.40
CA SER A 75 -39.21 15.30 9.78
C SER A 75 -38.70 15.30 8.34
N GLY A 76 -39.59 15.59 7.39
CA GLY A 76 -39.42 15.16 6.00
C GLY A 76 -38.40 15.94 5.18
N SER A 77 -37.21 15.37 4.96
CA SER A 77 -36.41 15.64 3.76
C SER A 77 -35.45 14.48 3.43
N GLY A 78 -35.31 14.17 2.14
CA GLY A 78 -34.10 13.55 1.56
C GLY A 78 -33.54 12.25 2.17
N ARG A 79 -34.22 11.10 1.96
CA ARG A 79 -33.63 9.75 1.88
C ARG A 79 -32.55 9.38 2.93
N SER A 80 -33.01 8.95 4.11
CA SER A 80 -32.36 7.92 4.95
C SER A 80 -30.82 7.97 5.01
N ALA A 81 -30.28 9.00 5.66
CA ALA A 81 -29.05 8.80 6.40
C ALA A 81 -29.38 7.82 7.54
N ALA A 82 -28.97 6.56 7.41
CA ALA A 82 -29.11 5.57 8.46
C ALA A 82 -28.40 6.05 9.73
N ASP A 83 -28.90 5.66 10.91
CA ASP A 83 -28.22 5.91 12.17
C ASP A 83 -26.87 5.19 12.16
N LYS A 84 -25.80 5.90 11.80
CA LYS A 84 -24.43 5.39 11.79
C LYS A 84 -23.51 6.32 12.57
N LEU A 85 -22.64 5.74 13.39
CA LEU A 85 -21.64 6.50 14.16
C LEU A 85 -20.31 6.42 13.40
N THR A 86 -19.80 7.58 12.96
CA THR A 86 -18.54 7.69 12.21
C THR A 86 -17.52 8.53 12.99
N CYS A 87 -16.29 8.04 13.10
CA CYS A 87 -15.20 8.73 13.78
C CYS A 87 -13.81 8.32 13.23
N GLN A 88 -12.78 9.08 13.60
CA GLN A 88 -11.38 8.77 13.33
C GLN A 88 -10.54 8.75 14.61
N LEU A 89 -9.53 7.87 14.63
CA LEU A 89 -8.52 7.77 15.69
C LEU A 89 -7.12 7.61 15.10
N TYR A 90 -6.12 8.12 15.82
CA TYR A 90 -4.71 7.92 15.49
C TYR A 90 -4.32 6.44 15.70
N ILE A 91 -3.93 5.76 14.62
CA ILE A 91 -3.81 4.31 14.61
C ILE A 91 -2.64 3.80 15.47
N LYS A 92 -1.59 4.61 15.63
CA LYS A 92 -0.45 4.27 16.51
C LYS A 92 -0.87 4.25 17.98
N THR A 93 -1.85 5.08 18.37
CA THR A 93 -2.43 5.08 19.73
C THR A 93 -3.34 3.87 19.94
N LEU A 94 -4.14 3.49 18.94
CA LEU A 94 -4.98 2.29 19.05
C LEU A 94 -4.12 1.01 19.05
N LEU A 95 -3.06 0.96 18.25
CA LEU A 95 -2.06 -0.11 18.27
C LEU A 95 -1.25 -0.14 19.58
N SER A 96 -0.93 0.99 20.22
CA SER A 96 -0.16 0.99 21.47
C SER A 96 -0.92 0.33 22.62
N VAL A 97 -2.24 0.54 22.69
CA VAL A 97 -3.14 -0.19 23.61
C VAL A 97 -3.00 -1.71 23.42
N PHE A 98 -2.91 -2.18 22.18
CA PHE A 98 -2.83 -3.60 21.83
C PHE A 98 -1.39 -4.18 21.79
N ARG A 99 -0.36 -3.35 21.99
CA ARG A 99 1.05 -3.72 21.74
C ARG A 99 1.65 -4.73 22.73
N ALA A 100 1.04 -4.94 23.90
CA ALA A 100 1.50 -5.92 24.90
C ALA A 100 1.32 -7.40 24.48
N ARG A 101 0.76 -7.67 23.29
CA ARG A 101 0.20 -8.98 22.94
C ARG A 101 1.18 -10.01 22.36
N ALA A 102 2.45 -9.67 22.17
CA ALA A 102 3.48 -10.66 21.85
C ALA A 102 3.91 -11.51 23.07
N SER A 103 3.83 -10.93 24.27
CA SER A 103 4.08 -11.58 25.57
C SER A 103 2.81 -12.11 26.21
N ASP A 104 1.81 -11.25 26.39
CA ASP A 104 0.71 -11.47 27.35
C ASP A 104 -0.24 -12.62 26.95
N PHE A 105 -0.19 -13.14 25.71
CA PHE A 105 -0.92 -14.35 25.32
C PHE A 105 -0.15 -15.66 25.52
N LYS A 106 1.17 -15.61 25.67
CA LYS A 106 1.99 -16.75 26.11
C LYS A 106 2.04 -16.84 27.63
N ASP A 107 2.03 -15.69 28.29
CA ASP A 107 2.10 -15.58 29.73
C ASP A 107 0.73 -15.92 30.38
N ARG A 108 0.68 -17.01 31.15
CA ARG A 108 -0.58 -17.64 31.52
C ARG A 108 -1.40 -16.86 32.55
N GLU A 109 -0.75 -15.98 33.31
CA GLU A 109 -1.35 -15.26 34.43
C GLU A 109 -1.93 -13.89 34.01
N THR A 110 -1.37 -13.26 32.97
CA THR A 110 -1.81 -11.93 32.50
C THR A 110 -2.70 -11.95 31.25
N ALA A 111 -2.92 -13.14 30.67
CA ALA A 111 -3.73 -13.34 29.47
C ALA A 111 -5.12 -12.67 29.54
N VAL A 112 -5.48 -12.00 28.45
CA VAL A 112 -6.80 -11.37 28.25
C VAL A 112 -7.84 -12.46 28.02
N GLU A 113 -8.91 -12.45 28.82
CA GLU A 113 -10.07 -13.34 28.65
C GLU A 113 -11.07 -12.76 27.64
N ARG A 114 -11.32 -11.45 27.73
CA ARG A 114 -12.19 -10.69 26.81
C ARG A 114 -11.84 -9.21 26.82
N CYS A 115 -12.15 -8.51 25.73
CA CYS A 115 -11.99 -7.07 25.63
C CYS A 115 -13.35 -6.42 25.32
N GLU A 116 -13.82 -5.58 26.23
CA GLU A 116 -14.96 -4.70 25.98
C GLU A 116 -14.47 -3.40 25.34
N MET A 117 -15.23 -2.88 24.38
CA MET A 117 -14.98 -1.58 23.76
C MET A 117 -16.29 -0.79 23.70
N ARG A 118 -16.25 0.48 24.12
CA ARG A 118 -17.41 1.36 24.21
C ARG A 118 -17.09 2.73 23.63
N LEU A 119 -17.95 3.21 22.75
CA LEU A 119 -17.82 4.51 22.09
C LEU A 119 -19.04 5.36 22.51
N GLN A 120 -18.78 6.39 23.32
CA GLN A 120 -19.81 7.22 23.93
C GLN A 120 -19.91 8.55 23.18
N TYR A 121 -21.02 8.74 22.44
CA TYR A 121 -21.34 10.00 21.78
C TYR A 121 -22.41 10.75 22.58
N SER A 122 -21.93 11.69 23.38
CA SER A 122 -22.69 12.50 24.33
C SER A 122 -22.54 13.98 23.95
N PRO A 123 -23.59 14.67 23.47
CA PRO A 123 -23.48 16.09 23.13
C PRO A 123 -23.28 16.97 24.39
N ASP A 124 -23.61 16.45 25.57
CA ASP A 124 -23.55 17.15 26.85
C ASP A 124 -22.24 16.88 27.62
N GLU A 125 -21.34 16.00 27.13
CA GLU A 125 -20.03 15.73 27.74
C GLU A 125 -18.89 16.41 26.97
N THR A 126 -18.02 17.11 27.69
CA THR A 126 -16.90 17.87 27.11
C THR A 126 -15.76 17.03 26.51
N GLN A 127 -15.84 15.69 26.57
CA GLN A 127 -14.83 14.79 26.00
C GLN A 127 -15.46 13.52 25.42
N CYS A 128 -15.56 13.48 24.09
CA CYS A 128 -15.76 12.26 23.32
C CYS A 128 -14.64 11.24 23.61
N ARG A 129 -14.99 10.03 24.04
CA ARG A 129 -14.01 8.98 24.39
C ARG A 129 -14.37 7.62 23.82
N PHE A 130 -13.35 6.94 23.29
CA PHE A 130 -13.37 5.52 22.99
C PHE A 130 -12.70 4.77 24.16
N ILE A 131 -13.49 3.99 24.89
CA ILE A 131 -13.08 3.29 26.10
C ILE A 131 -12.83 1.83 25.75
N ILE A 132 -11.63 1.33 26.05
CA ILE A 132 -11.21 -0.05 25.81
C ILE A 132 -10.90 -0.67 27.17
N GLN A 133 -11.58 -1.75 27.54
CA GLN A 133 -11.37 -2.46 28.80
C GLN A 133 -10.94 -3.90 28.50
N MET A 134 -9.66 -4.20 28.73
CA MET A 134 -9.18 -5.59 28.70
C MET A 134 -9.41 -6.22 30.06
N ILE A 135 -10.15 -7.32 30.07
CA ILE A 135 -10.40 -8.12 31.27
C ILE A 135 -9.47 -9.32 31.17
N CYS A 136 -8.46 -9.33 32.02
CA CYS A 136 -7.46 -10.38 32.14
C CYS A 136 -7.85 -11.36 33.25
N ARG A 137 -7.15 -12.51 33.26
CA ARG A 137 -7.23 -13.49 34.34
C ARG A 137 -6.97 -12.87 35.72
N HIS A 138 -7.44 -13.58 36.74
CA HIS A 138 -7.30 -13.21 38.16
C HIS A 138 -7.91 -11.83 38.52
N GLY A 139 -8.84 -11.32 37.70
CA GLY A 139 -9.60 -10.09 37.96
C GLY A 139 -8.88 -8.79 37.60
N VAL A 140 -7.74 -8.86 36.90
CA VAL A 140 -7.00 -7.67 36.45
C VAL A 140 -7.73 -7.00 35.28
N VAL A 141 -8.06 -5.71 35.39
CA VAL A 141 -8.74 -4.96 34.32
C VAL A 141 -7.88 -3.77 33.86
N LYS A 142 -7.33 -3.86 32.64
CA LYS A 142 -6.57 -2.76 32.01
C LYS A 142 -7.56 -1.87 31.24
N THR A 143 -7.85 -0.66 31.74
CA THR A 143 -8.78 0.30 31.12
C THR A 143 -8.03 1.44 30.44
N TYR A 144 -8.28 1.64 29.14
CA TYR A 144 -7.73 2.70 28.32
C TYR A 144 -8.86 3.63 27.86
N LYS A 145 -8.57 4.93 27.79
CA LYS A 145 -9.53 5.95 27.34
C LYS A 145 -8.84 6.79 26.26
N LEU A 146 -9.23 6.57 25.01
CA LEU A 146 -8.69 7.28 23.85
C LEU A 146 -9.63 8.41 23.46
N THR A 147 -9.09 9.53 23.00
CA THR A 147 -9.84 10.54 22.25
C THR A 147 -10.11 10.04 20.83
N TYR A 148 -11.19 10.55 20.23
CA TYR A 148 -11.52 10.35 18.82
C TYR A 148 -12.06 11.65 18.24
N GLU A 149 -11.98 11.80 16.92
CA GLU A 149 -12.51 12.93 16.17
C GLU A 149 -13.76 12.49 15.39
N ALA A 150 -14.80 13.33 15.34
CA ALA A 150 -15.97 13.07 14.49
C ALA A 150 -15.59 13.40 13.04
N ALA A 151 -15.83 12.48 12.10
CA ALA A 151 -15.33 12.58 10.74
C ALA A 151 -16.28 11.98 9.71
N GLU A 152 -16.43 12.64 8.55
CA GLU A 152 -17.10 12.06 7.39
C GLU A 152 -16.15 11.09 6.67
N ILE A 153 -16.59 9.85 6.47
CA ILE A 153 -15.75 8.77 5.95
C ILE A 153 -15.96 8.63 4.43
N GLN A 154 -14.87 8.80 3.68
CA GLN A 154 -14.86 8.60 2.22
C GLN A 154 -14.63 7.11 1.89
N HIS A 155 -15.60 6.49 1.20
CA HIS A 155 -15.51 5.09 0.76
C HIS A 155 -15.20 5.02 -0.74
N ALA A 156 -14.30 4.12 -1.14
CA ALA A 156 -14.09 3.85 -2.56
C ALA A 156 -15.18 2.93 -3.11
N LEU A 157 -15.99 3.44 -4.05
CA LEU A 157 -17.03 2.65 -4.71
C LEU A 157 -16.42 1.72 -5.76
N PHE A 158 -16.76 0.44 -5.70
CA PHE A 158 -16.37 -0.57 -6.68
C PHE A 158 -17.58 -1.41 -7.11
N ASP A 159 -17.82 -1.47 -8.42
CA ASP A 159 -18.99 -2.14 -8.99
C ASP A 159 -18.66 -3.56 -9.45
N LYS A 160 -18.92 -4.53 -8.55
CA LYS A 160 -18.76 -5.96 -8.80
C LYS A 160 -19.62 -6.50 -9.96
N SER A 161 -20.65 -5.78 -10.41
CA SER A 161 -21.49 -6.23 -11.55
C SER A 161 -20.85 -5.98 -12.91
N LYS A 162 -19.83 -5.11 -12.98
CA LYS A 162 -19.15 -4.70 -14.22
C LYS A 162 -17.81 -5.39 -14.44
N THR A 163 -17.37 -6.29 -13.56
CA THR A 163 -16.00 -6.84 -13.60
C THR A 163 -15.87 -7.94 -14.64
N GLU A 164 -15.04 -7.67 -15.66
CA GLU A 164 -14.73 -8.59 -16.76
C GLU A 164 -13.59 -9.54 -16.41
N ASN A 165 -12.66 -9.09 -15.56
CA ASN A 165 -11.44 -9.80 -15.21
C ASN A 165 -11.43 -10.16 -13.71
N GLN A 166 -11.24 -11.44 -13.37
CA GLN A 166 -11.23 -11.96 -12.00
C GLN A 166 -10.27 -13.16 -11.86
N TRP A 167 -9.53 -13.20 -10.76
CA TRP A 167 -8.76 -14.39 -10.36
C TRP A 167 -8.80 -14.62 -8.84
N GLY A 168 -8.71 -15.89 -8.43
CA GLY A 168 -8.66 -16.30 -7.03
C GLY A 168 -7.52 -17.26 -6.75
N ILE A 169 -6.80 -17.08 -5.64
CA ILE A 169 -5.62 -17.87 -5.27
C ILE A 169 -5.42 -17.94 -3.75
N ASP A 170 -4.81 -19.01 -3.27
CA ASP A 170 -4.33 -19.15 -1.89
C ASP A 170 -3.23 -18.11 -1.58
N SER A 171 -3.38 -17.36 -0.48
CA SER A 171 -2.46 -16.28 -0.08
C SER A 171 -1.00 -16.73 0.11
N LYS A 172 -0.72 -18.02 0.33
CA LYS A 172 0.67 -18.53 0.42
C LYS A 172 1.47 -18.26 -0.86
N TYR A 173 0.86 -18.42 -2.03
CA TYR A 173 1.53 -18.23 -3.33
C TYR A 173 1.83 -16.75 -3.57
N LEU A 174 0.89 -15.87 -3.23
CA LEU A 174 1.12 -14.42 -3.27
C LEU A 174 2.20 -14.01 -2.26
N ARG A 175 2.28 -14.68 -1.10
CA ARG A 175 3.31 -14.44 -0.10
C ARG A 175 4.70 -14.80 -0.63
N GLU A 176 4.84 -15.97 -1.26
CA GLU A 176 6.07 -16.40 -1.93
C GLU A 176 6.50 -15.38 -3.00
N ILE A 177 5.58 -14.85 -3.82
CA ILE A 177 5.87 -13.78 -4.78
C ILE A 177 6.44 -12.53 -4.08
N ILE A 178 5.74 -11.99 -3.08
CA ILE A 178 6.13 -10.67 -2.52
C ILE A 178 7.44 -10.69 -1.72
N ASP A 179 7.85 -11.85 -1.21
CA ASP A 179 9.12 -12.03 -0.51
C ASP A 179 10.33 -11.96 -1.47
N HIS A 180 10.13 -12.23 -2.78
CA HIS A 180 11.16 -12.00 -3.81
C HIS A 180 11.29 -10.53 -4.23
N PHE A 181 10.27 -9.70 -4.01
CA PHE A 181 10.27 -8.31 -4.48
C PHE A 181 11.15 -7.41 -3.62
N GLY A 182 12.08 -6.70 -4.27
CA GLY A 182 12.98 -5.73 -3.61
C GLY A 182 12.25 -4.66 -2.79
N HIS A 183 12.93 -4.12 -1.77
CA HIS A 183 12.40 -3.08 -0.88
C HIS A 183 12.24 -1.72 -1.57
N THR A 184 12.97 -1.48 -2.66
CA THR A 184 12.89 -0.31 -3.55
C THR A 184 11.85 -0.43 -4.66
N ALA A 185 11.15 -1.57 -4.79
CA ALA A 185 10.13 -1.74 -5.82
C ALA A 185 8.91 -0.84 -5.53
N GLU A 186 8.45 -0.12 -6.56
CA GLU A 186 7.40 0.91 -6.45
C GLU A 186 6.12 0.49 -7.16
N GLN A 187 6.23 -0.16 -8.32
CA GLN A 187 5.10 -0.61 -9.14
C GLN A 187 5.18 -2.13 -9.38
N LEU A 188 4.02 -2.76 -9.50
CA LEU A 188 3.82 -4.19 -9.76
C LEU A 188 2.91 -4.33 -10.96
N ASP A 189 3.45 -4.74 -12.11
CA ASP A 189 2.65 -5.22 -13.23
C ASP A 189 2.16 -6.65 -12.97
N ILE A 190 0.90 -6.91 -13.30
CA ILE A 190 0.29 -8.23 -13.30
C ILE A 190 -0.24 -8.49 -14.71
N SER A 191 0.23 -9.56 -15.34
CA SER A 191 -0.11 -9.91 -16.72
C SER A 191 -0.27 -11.42 -16.92
N SER A 192 -1.05 -11.79 -17.95
CA SER A 192 -1.28 -13.19 -18.35
C SER A 192 -0.52 -13.49 -19.63
N GLU A 193 0.37 -14.49 -19.62
CA GLU A 193 1.12 -14.94 -20.80
C GLU A 193 1.36 -16.46 -20.75
N ASN A 194 1.23 -17.15 -21.88
CA ASN A 194 1.64 -18.56 -22.06
C ASN A 194 1.09 -19.53 -20.97
N ASN A 195 -0.18 -19.38 -20.60
CA ASN A 195 -0.85 -20.13 -19.52
C ASN A 195 -0.24 -19.92 -18.11
N ARG A 196 0.37 -18.75 -17.88
CA ARG A 196 0.95 -18.32 -16.60
C ARG A 196 0.54 -16.89 -16.27
N VAL A 197 0.54 -16.58 -14.99
CA VAL A 197 0.36 -15.22 -14.48
C VAL A 197 1.73 -14.71 -14.04
N VAL A 198 2.18 -13.62 -14.66
CA VAL A 198 3.49 -13.00 -14.41
C VAL A 198 3.28 -11.77 -13.53
N PHE A 199 3.97 -11.75 -12.41
CA PHE A 199 3.99 -10.66 -11.44
C PHE A 199 5.35 -9.97 -11.51
N THR A 200 5.43 -8.81 -12.16
CA THR A 200 6.66 -8.06 -12.41
C THR A 200 6.73 -6.82 -11.53
N SER A 201 7.54 -6.87 -10.48
CA SER A 201 7.84 -5.69 -9.65
C SER A 201 8.98 -4.86 -10.27
N PHE A 202 8.83 -3.54 -10.28
CA PHE A 202 9.81 -2.62 -10.83
C PHE A 202 9.89 -1.28 -10.08
N THR A 203 11.04 -0.61 -10.21
CA THR A 203 11.28 0.77 -9.76
C THR A 203 11.34 1.69 -10.97
N THR A 204 10.54 2.76 -10.98
CA THR A 204 10.61 3.77 -12.03
C THR A 204 11.86 4.63 -11.89
N LYS A 205 12.61 4.83 -12.99
CA LYS A 205 13.74 5.79 -12.99
C LYS A 205 13.21 7.20 -12.81
N VAL A 206 13.50 7.82 -11.67
CA VAL A 206 13.31 9.26 -11.47
C VAL A 206 14.35 9.98 -12.32
N ALA A 207 13.90 10.56 -13.44
CA ALA A 207 14.74 11.34 -14.35
C ALA A 207 14.78 12.84 -13.99
N ASP A 208 14.30 13.20 -12.80
CA ASP A 208 14.43 14.55 -12.25
C ASP A 208 15.79 14.69 -11.54
N GLY A 209 16.44 15.84 -11.75
CA GLY A 209 17.91 16.00 -11.73
C GLY A 209 18.62 15.87 -10.38
N LYS A 210 17.93 15.39 -9.34
CA LYS A 210 18.44 15.33 -7.96
C LYS A 210 18.52 13.92 -7.35
N GLU A 211 17.83 12.93 -7.91
CA GLU A 211 17.83 11.53 -7.40
C GLU A 211 18.25 10.49 -8.48
N ILE A 212 19.41 10.67 -9.10
CA ILE A 212 19.95 9.76 -10.13
C ILE A 212 20.38 8.37 -9.58
N LEU A 213 20.05 8.05 -8.32
CA LEU A 213 20.68 6.98 -7.52
C LEU A 213 19.80 5.75 -7.24
N LYS A 214 18.53 5.75 -7.67
CA LYS A 214 17.69 4.53 -7.59
C LYS A 214 18.12 3.52 -8.66
N GLN A 215 18.94 2.53 -8.28
CA GLN A 215 19.22 1.37 -9.13
C GLN A 215 17.88 0.70 -9.52
N PRO A 216 17.57 0.53 -10.82
CA PRO A 216 16.32 -0.09 -11.24
C PRO A 216 16.30 -1.56 -10.81
N VAL A 217 15.45 -1.90 -9.85
CA VAL A 217 15.10 -3.28 -9.55
C VAL A 217 14.02 -3.70 -10.53
N HIS A 218 14.13 -4.92 -11.04
CA HIS A 218 13.15 -5.57 -11.91
C HIS A 218 13.10 -7.05 -11.56
N THR A 219 11.99 -7.51 -10.97
CA THR A 219 11.85 -8.89 -10.50
C THR A 219 10.50 -9.45 -10.92
N SER A 220 10.52 -10.39 -11.86
CA SER A 220 9.37 -11.09 -12.41
C SER A 220 9.28 -12.51 -11.81
N VAL A 221 8.12 -12.85 -11.26
CA VAL A 221 7.79 -14.19 -10.75
C VAL A 221 6.55 -14.69 -11.49
N ALA A 222 6.53 -15.96 -11.91
CA ALA A 222 5.44 -16.52 -12.71
C ALA A 222 4.81 -17.75 -12.03
N ILE A 223 3.48 -17.77 -11.97
CA ILE A 223 2.67 -18.88 -11.44
C ILE A 223 1.89 -19.53 -12.60
N ASP A 224 1.73 -20.85 -12.60
CA ASP A 224 0.88 -21.54 -13.58
C ASP A 224 -0.60 -21.29 -13.26
N ILE A 225 -1.44 -21.06 -14.27
CA ILE A 225 -2.88 -20.82 -14.06
C ILE A 225 -3.56 -22.00 -13.31
N LYS A 226 -2.97 -23.20 -13.31
CA LYS A 226 -3.43 -24.37 -12.55
C LYS A 226 -3.35 -24.22 -11.02
N ASP A 227 -2.52 -23.31 -10.49
CA ASP A 227 -2.40 -23.04 -9.05
C ASP A 227 -3.45 -22.03 -8.53
N PHE A 228 -4.26 -21.44 -9.43
CA PHE A 228 -5.37 -20.56 -9.10
C PHE A 228 -6.67 -21.35 -8.90
N ASP A 229 -7.47 -20.95 -7.90
CA ASP A 229 -8.80 -21.54 -7.64
C ASP A 229 -9.78 -21.26 -8.78
N HIS A 230 -9.62 -20.12 -9.45
CA HIS A 230 -10.29 -19.73 -10.68
C HIS A 230 -9.52 -18.59 -11.35
N PHE A 231 -9.53 -18.57 -12.67
CA PHE A 231 -8.84 -17.54 -13.46
C PHE A 231 -9.63 -17.21 -14.72
N THR A 232 -10.12 -15.98 -14.80
CA THR A 232 -10.82 -15.40 -15.94
C THR A 232 -10.22 -14.04 -16.22
N VAL A 233 -9.18 -13.98 -17.05
CA VAL A 233 -8.51 -12.74 -17.44
C VAL A 233 -8.23 -12.75 -18.94
N GLU A 234 -8.39 -11.59 -19.59
CA GLU A 234 -8.01 -11.36 -20.98
C GLU A 234 -6.51 -11.63 -21.22
N ASP A 235 -6.18 -12.26 -22.35
CA ASP A 235 -4.80 -12.60 -22.73
C ASP A 235 -3.96 -11.33 -22.93
N LYS A 236 -2.75 -11.30 -22.36
CA LYS A 236 -1.82 -10.15 -22.40
C LYS A 236 -2.37 -8.84 -21.80
N LEU A 237 -3.39 -8.91 -20.96
CA LEU A 237 -3.87 -7.76 -20.20
C LEU A 237 -2.87 -7.38 -19.11
N HIS A 238 -2.17 -6.26 -19.28
CA HIS A 238 -1.22 -5.70 -18.31
C HIS A 238 -1.90 -4.72 -17.35
N VAL A 239 -1.79 -4.96 -16.05
CA VAL A 239 -2.38 -4.10 -15.00
C VAL A 239 -1.37 -3.82 -13.90
N ALA A 240 -0.91 -2.57 -13.82
CA ALA A 240 0.06 -2.12 -12.83
C ALA A 240 -0.60 -1.52 -11.58
N ILE A 241 -0.10 -1.89 -10.39
CA ILE A 241 -0.53 -1.40 -9.07
C ILE A 241 0.68 -1.05 -8.18
N ASN A 242 0.44 -0.41 -7.02
CA ASN A 242 1.49 -0.08 -6.06
C ASN A 242 1.96 -1.33 -5.28
N VAL A 243 3.27 -1.59 -5.27
CA VAL A 243 3.88 -2.73 -4.55
C VAL A 243 3.62 -2.68 -3.05
N LYS A 244 3.67 -1.48 -2.44
CA LYS A 244 3.58 -1.33 -0.97
C LYS A 244 2.16 -1.62 -0.47
N ASP A 245 1.16 -1.11 -1.18
CA ASP A 245 -0.25 -1.37 -0.91
C ASP A 245 -0.55 -2.87 -1.09
N PHE A 246 -0.10 -3.49 -2.20
CA PHE A 246 -0.26 -4.93 -2.44
C PHE A 246 0.44 -5.81 -1.39
N LYS A 247 1.68 -5.46 -0.99
CA LYS A 247 2.42 -6.16 0.07
C LYS A 247 1.67 -6.14 1.41
N ALA A 248 1.06 -5.02 1.79
CA ALA A 248 0.25 -4.93 3.00
C ALA A 248 -0.95 -5.90 2.97
N ILE A 249 -1.66 -5.94 1.85
CA ILE A 249 -2.83 -6.80 1.63
C ILE A 249 -2.45 -8.28 1.74
N VAL A 250 -1.38 -8.69 1.07
CA VAL A 250 -0.92 -10.09 1.01
C VAL A 250 -0.39 -10.57 2.37
N VAL A 251 0.35 -9.74 3.10
CA VAL A 251 0.84 -10.10 4.45
C VAL A 251 -0.33 -10.38 5.41
N HIS A 252 -1.38 -9.56 5.38
CA HIS A 252 -2.56 -9.76 6.22
C HIS A 252 -3.44 -10.94 5.74
N ALA A 253 -3.59 -11.13 4.42
CA ALA A 253 -4.29 -12.30 3.89
C ALA A 253 -3.60 -13.60 4.33
N HIS A 254 -2.27 -13.60 4.34
CA HIS A 254 -1.45 -14.75 4.70
C HIS A 254 -1.44 -15.06 6.20
N SER A 255 -1.46 -14.06 7.10
CA SER A 255 -1.58 -14.35 8.55
C SER A 255 -2.91 -15.02 8.91
N LEU A 256 -3.96 -14.78 8.12
CA LEU A 256 -5.27 -15.45 8.21
C LEU A 256 -5.38 -16.75 7.38
N SER A 257 -4.33 -17.14 6.64
CA SER A 257 -4.35 -18.24 5.65
C SER A 257 -5.53 -18.14 4.65
N ALA A 258 -5.89 -16.91 4.25
CA ALA A 258 -7.07 -16.64 3.44
C ALA A 258 -6.86 -16.95 1.95
N ARG A 259 -7.96 -17.18 1.23
CA ARG A 259 -7.99 -17.20 -0.25
C ARG A 259 -8.33 -15.81 -0.76
N VAL A 260 -7.46 -15.25 -1.59
CA VAL A 260 -7.54 -13.89 -2.11
C VAL A 260 -8.19 -13.90 -3.48
N VAL A 261 -9.21 -13.07 -3.69
CA VAL A 261 -9.87 -12.86 -4.98
C VAL A 261 -9.73 -11.41 -5.42
N ALA A 262 -9.08 -11.20 -6.57
CA ALA A 262 -8.97 -9.90 -7.22
C ALA A 262 -9.98 -9.79 -8.37
N ARG A 263 -10.55 -8.59 -8.56
CA ARG A 263 -11.50 -8.26 -9.64
C ARG A 263 -11.21 -6.89 -10.23
N TYR A 264 -11.30 -6.76 -11.54
CA TYR A 264 -11.06 -5.53 -12.28
C TYR A 264 -11.80 -5.52 -13.62
N THR A 265 -11.66 -4.42 -14.36
CA THR A 265 -12.12 -4.29 -15.75
C THR A 265 -10.90 -4.14 -16.64
N ARG A 266 -10.63 -2.92 -17.12
CA ARG A 266 -9.47 -2.55 -17.93
C ARG A 266 -8.43 -1.74 -17.13
N PRO A 267 -7.21 -1.52 -17.64
CA PRO A 267 -6.21 -0.71 -16.96
C PRO A 267 -6.70 0.73 -16.77
N CYS A 268 -6.14 1.43 -15.79
CA CYS A 268 -6.60 2.77 -15.35
C CYS A 268 -8.04 2.80 -14.79
N ARG A 269 -8.64 1.64 -14.48
CA ARG A 269 -9.85 1.50 -13.64
C ARG A 269 -9.48 0.79 -12.33
N PRO A 270 -10.23 0.97 -11.23
CA PRO A 270 -9.88 0.34 -9.96
C PRO A 270 -9.86 -1.20 -10.04
N MET A 271 -8.97 -1.82 -9.27
CA MET A 271 -8.96 -3.25 -8.95
C MET A 271 -9.42 -3.41 -7.50
N GLN A 272 -10.38 -4.30 -7.25
CA GLN A 272 -10.73 -4.71 -5.89
C GLN A 272 -10.07 -6.04 -5.56
N VAL A 273 -9.24 -6.06 -4.52
CA VAL A 273 -8.71 -7.29 -3.88
C VAL A 273 -9.57 -7.59 -2.65
N SER A 274 -10.00 -8.83 -2.47
CA SER A 274 -10.99 -9.21 -1.45
C SER A 274 -10.74 -10.60 -0.88
N TYR A 275 -11.08 -10.80 0.40
CA TYR A 275 -11.12 -12.10 1.08
C TYR A 275 -12.00 -12.03 2.33
N GLU A 276 -12.47 -13.17 2.82
CA GLU A 276 -13.36 -13.26 3.98
C GLU A 276 -12.97 -14.40 4.90
N VAL A 277 -12.92 -14.15 6.21
CA VAL A 277 -12.57 -15.13 7.26
C VAL A 277 -13.37 -14.80 8.52
N GLY A 278 -14.08 -15.78 9.09
CA GLY A 278 -14.61 -15.70 10.46
C GLY A 278 -15.54 -14.51 10.76
N GLY A 279 -16.41 -14.12 9.81
CA GLY A 279 -17.28 -12.94 9.97
C GLY A 279 -16.62 -11.59 9.67
N MET A 280 -15.35 -11.59 9.23
CA MET A 280 -14.64 -10.42 8.74
C MET A 280 -14.48 -10.46 7.21
N THR A 281 -15.16 -9.57 6.51
CA THR A 281 -14.96 -9.31 5.07
C THR A 281 -13.89 -8.23 4.89
N CYS A 282 -12.82 -8.54 4.17
CA CYS A 282 -11.73 -7.63 3.85
C CYS A 282 -11.83 -7.20 2.38
N GLU A 283 -11.88 -5.89 2.12
CA GLU A 283 -11.95 -5.32 0.77
C GLU A 283 -10.96 -4.17 0.59
N PHE A 284 -10.18 -4.23 -0.48
CA PHE A 284 -9.17 -3.22 -0.81
C PHE A 284 -9.37 -2.77 -2.26
N THR A 285 -9.61 -1.48 -2.46
CA THR A 285 -9.80 -0.88 -3.79
C THR A 285 -8.53 -0.11 -4.16
N LEU A 286 -7.80 -0.60 -5.15
CA LEU A 286 -6.54 -0.05 -5.65
C LEU A 286 -6.74 0.62 -7.01
N MET A 287 -6.20 1.82 -7.19
CA MET A 287 -6.09 2.45 -8.51
C MET A 287 -5.02 1.74 -9.33
N THR A 288 -5.38 1.35 -10.55
CA THR A 288 -4.45 0.69 -11.49
C THR A 288 -3.86 1.69 -12.49
N ARG A 289 -2.81 1.27 -13.19
CA ARG A 289 -2.21 1.95 -14.34
C ARG A 289 -1.99 0.92 -15.45
N GLY A 290 -1.83 1.39 -16.68
CA GLY A 290 -1.49 0.54 -17.84
C GLY A 290 -2.06 1.13 -19.13
N GLU A 291 -1.64 0.58 -20.26
CA GLU A 291 -2.11 1.00 -21.58
C GLU A 291 -3.46 0.33 -21.87
N SER A 292 -4.56 1.08 -21.69
CA SER A 292 -5.85 0.64 -22.23
C SER A 292 -5.80 0.70 -23.74
N GLY A 293 -6.11 -0.41 -24.42
CA GLY A 293 -6.09 -0.57 -25.88
C GLY A 293 -7.13 0.21 -26.67
N GLU A 294 -7.42 1.46 -26.29
CA GLU A 294 -8.19 2.40 -27.10
C GLU A 294 -7.37 2.74 -28.36
N THR A 295 -7.91 2.36 -29.52
CA THR A 295 -7.18 2.38 -30.81
C THR A 295 -6.76 3.80 -31.20
N SER A 296 -5.48 4.13 -30.99
CA SER A 296 -4.89 5.40 -31.43
C SER A 296 -4.76 5.44 -32.96
N PRO A 297 -5.45 6.35 -33.67
CA PRO A 297 -5.44 6.38 -35.14
C PRO A 297 -4.20 7.12 -35.69
N GLY A 298 -3.04 6.45 -35.60
CA GLY A 298 -1.82 6.80 -36.33
C GLY A 298 -0.72 7.53 -35.53
N SER A 299 0.50 7.46 -36.08
CA SER A 299 1.76 7.97 -35.50
C SER A 299 2.20 7.31 -34.18
N GLY A 300 3.18 6.40 -34.12
CA GLY A 300 4.00 5.81 -35.17
C GLY A 300 5.49 6.09 -35.02
N ASN A 301 6.26 5.08 -34.58
CA ASN A 301 7.72 5.07 -34.70
C ASN A 301 8.23 3.62 -34.83
N ARG A 302 8.19 3.07 -36.05
CA ARG A 302 9.06 1.94 -36.41
C ARG A 302 10.42 2.53 -36.81
N ASN A 303 11.50 2.12 -36.14
CA ASN A 303 12.85 2.49 -36.56
C ASN A 303 13.06 2.10 -38.02
N ARG A 304 13.21 3.10 -38.89
CA ARG A 304 13.44 2.94 -40.31
C ARG A 304 14.87 3.39 -40.59
N GLU A 305 15.78 2.42 -40.66
CA GLU A 305 17.21 2.68 -40.86
C GLU A 305 17.47 3.50 -42.13
N LEU A 306 18.10 4.65 -41.95
CA LEU A 306 18.48 5.56 -43.04
C LEU A 306 19.84 5.14 -43.62
N SER A 307 19.86 4.07 -44.42
CA SER A 307 21.02 3.71 -45.23
C SER A 307 20.83 4.21 -46.66
N ALA A 308 21.71 5.11 -47.11
CA ALA A 308 21.60 5.78 -48.40
C ALA A 308 22.95 5.91 -49.11
N ARG A 309 23.23 4.99 -50.05
CA ARG A 309 23.88 5.25 -51.37
C ARG A 309 23.83 4.01 -52.28
N PRO A 310 24.08 4.14 -53.61
CA PRO A 310 23.46 3.26 -54.61
C PRO A 310 24.31 2.07 -55.10
N TYR A 311 23.62 1.15 -55.78
CA TYR A 311 24.17 0.05 -56.59
C TYR A 311 25.22 0.49 -57.62
N PRO A 312 26.10 -0.45 -58.02
CA PRO A 312 25.96 -1.04 -59.37
C PRO A 312 25.67 -2.55 -59.38
N ARG A 313 25.33 -3.08 -60.56
CA ARG A 313 25.01 -4.50 -60.84
C ARG A 313 26.25 -5.40 -60.91
N SER A 314 26.10 -6.71 -60.66
CA SER A 314 26.25 -7.77 -61.70
C SER A 314 25.89 -9.20 -61.25
N THR A 315 25.15 -9.90 -62.13
CA THR A 315 25.13 -11.36 -62.45
C THR A 315 25.35 -12.45 -61.39
N THR A 316 24.23 -13.09 -61.01
CA THR A 316 23.95 -14.55 -61.03
C THR A 316 25.09 -15.58 -61.26
N ALA A 317 25.18 -16.60 -60.39
CA ALA A 317 25.67 -17.95 -60.69
C ALA A 317 25.01 -19.02 -59.78
N HIS A 318 25.06 -20.31 -60.16
CA HIS A 318 24.21 -21.39 -59.65
C HIS A 318 24.68 -22.12 -58.38
N SER A 319 23.77 -22.87 -57.76
CA SER A 319 23.94 -23.79 -56.64
C SER A 319 24.52 -25.17 -57.03
N ARG A 320 25.07 -25.91 -56.04
CA ARG A 320 24.95 -27.39 -55.90
C ARG A 320 25.44 -27.90 -54.52
N GLU A 321 25.16 -29.18 -54.26
CA GLU A 321 25.20 -29.86 -52.95
C GLU A 321 26.31 -30.96 -52.90
N PRO A 322 26.41 -31.93 -51.94
CA PRO A 322 27.67 -32.16 -51.21
C PRO A 322 28.34 -33.55 -51.39
N THR A 323 29.56 -33.72 -50.89
CA THR A 323 30.20 -35.05 -50.60
C THR A 323 31.37 -34.91 -49.59
N ALA A 324 32.04 -36.00 -49.17
CA ALA A 324 32.73 -36.06 -47.86
C ALA A 324 34.00 -36.96 -47.77
N ILE A 325 34.94 -36.62 -46.84
CA ILE A 325 35.80 -37.52 -45.98
C ILE A 325 36.92 -38.36 -46.69
N PRO A 326 38.12 -38.72 -46.10
CA PRO A 326 38.80 -38.42 -44.81
C PRO A 326 40.24 -37.75 -44.97
N PRO A 327 41.41 -38.11 -44.33
CA PRO A 327 42.36 -37.15 -43.69
C PRO A 327 43.79 -37.17 -44.34
N PRO A 328 45.02 -37.38 -43.73
CA PRO A 328 45.50 -37.86 -42.40
C PRO A 328 46.66 -37.07 -41.70
N GLU A 329 47.24 -37.67 -40.63
CA GLU A 329 48.62 -37.52 -40.05
C GLU A 329 49.07 -36.31 -39.17
N ILE A 330 50.13 -36.57 -38.37
CA ILE A 330 50.59 -35.84 -37.15
C ILE A 330 52.13 -35.88 -37.05
N PRO A 331 52.80 -34.88 -36.44
CA PRO A 331 53.50 -35.11 -35.15
C PRO A 331 53.58 -33.84 -34.23
N GLU A 332 54.00 -33.82 -32.95
CA GLU A 332 54.02 -34.77 -31.81
C GLU A 332 54.43 -34.01 -30.51
N SER A 333 54.10 -34.52 -29.31
CA SER A 333 54.88 -34.50 -28.04
C SER A 333 54.02 -34.59 -26.75
N VAL A 334 54.45 -35.46 -25.82
CA VAL A 334 53.74 -35.95 -24.61
C VAL A 334 54.82 -36.36 -23.56
N PRO A 335 54.76 -35.99 -22.25
CA PRO A 335 54.11 -36.83 -21.20
C PRO A 335 53.34 -36.04 -20.09
N ARG A 336 52.27 -36.55 -19.43
CA ARG A 336 52.07 -37.75 -18.55
C ARG A 336 52.68 -37.56 -17.14
N ALA A 337 52.09 -37.94 -16.00
CA ALA A 337 50.86 -38.70 -15.64
C ALA A 337 50.24 -38.12 -14.31
N HIS A 338 49.49 -38.74 -13.37
CA HIS A 338 48.96 -40.09 -13.02
C HIS A 338 47.65 -39.91 -12.14
N PRO A 339 46.90 -40.96 -11.66
CA PRO A 339 45.42 -40.87 -11.59
C PRO A 339 44.65 -41.46 -10.36
N LEU A 340 43.30 -41.30 -10.39
CA LEU A 340 42.21 -42.16 -9.83
C LEU A 340 41.78 -42.10 -8.32
N GLN A 341 40.56 -42.60 -8.06
CA GLN A 341 39.74 -42.63 -6.81
C GLN A 341 39.44 -44.10 -6.38
N PRO A 342 38.55 -44.47 -5.40
CA PRO A 342 37.94 -43.82 -4.21
C PRO A 342 38.31 -44.66 -2.91
N PRO A 343 37.46 -45.29 -2.04
CA PRO A 343 36.11 -45.02 -1.44
C PRO A 343 35.90 -45.29 0.09
N SER A 344 34.76 -44.83 0.63
CA SER A 344 33.87 -45.44 1.68
C SER A 344 34.24 -45.71 3.17
N GLN A 345 33.34 -45.23 4.07
CA GLN A 345 32.90 -45.79 5.40
C GLN A 345 33.88 -45.84 6.61
N ALA A 346 33.47 -45.88 7.91
CA ALA A 346 32.28 -45.38 8.63
C ALA A 346 32.41 -45.49 10.20
N ALA A 347 31.74 -44.58 10.95
CA ALA A 347 31.19 -44.69 12.33
C ALA A 347 32.06 -44.81 13.63
N ALA A 348 31.46 -44.32 14.75
CA ALA A 348 31.72 -44.61 16.20
C ALA A 348 33.05 -44.10 16.86
N ARG A 349 33.16 -43.75 18.17
CA ARG A 349 32.24 -43.36 19.30
C ARG A 349 33.10 -42.89 20.52
N GLU A 350 32.53 -42.19 21.52
CA GLU A 350 33.09 -41.97 22.91
C GLU A 350 34.46 -41.20 23.04
N GLU A 351 34.92 -40.68 24.19
CA GLU A 351 34.28 -39.92 25.29
C GLU A 351 35.32 -39.08 26.10
N THR A 352 34.85 -38.25 27.05
CA THR A 352 35.51 -37.67 28.27
C THR A 352 36.95 -37.03 28.32
N GLN A 353 36.95 -35.71 28.67
CA GLN A 353 37.72 -35.04 29.76
C GLN A 353 39.18 -34.48 29.64
N THR A 354 39.35 -33.32 30.34
CA THR A 354 40.53 -32.74 31.03
C THR A 354 41.80 -32.22 30.29
N SER A 355 41.85 -30.88 30.15
CA SER A 355 42.89 -29.94 30.65
C SER A 355 44.38 -30.34 30.75
N VAL A 356 45.26 -29.54 30.12
CA VAL A 356 46.29 -28.69 30.79
C VAL A 356 47.03 -27.80 29.75
N LEU A 357 47.47 -26.59 30.14
CA LEU A 357 48.27 -25.65 29.31
C LEU A 357 49.79 -25.90 29.46
N PRO A 358 50.61 -25.47 28.48
CA PRO A 358 51.34 -24.20 28.67
C PRO A 358 51.42 -23.28 27.42
N HIS A 359 51.68 -22.00 27.70
CA HIS A 359 51.96 -20.87 26.77
C HIS A 359 53.47 -20.52 26.83
N PRO A 360 54.02 -19.56 26.02
CA PRO A 360 53.61 -18.96 24.74
C PRO A 360 54.77 -19.10 23.69
N PRO A 361 54.91 -18.25 22.63
CA PRO A 361 55.28 -16.84 22.71
C PRO A 361 54.33 -15.88 21.96
N HIS A 362 54.52 -14.57 22.14
CA HIS A 362 53.61 -13.52 21.67
C HIS A 362 53.95 -12.99 20.27
N ALA A 363 52.92 -12.59 19.53
CA ALA A 363 53.00 -11.57 18.49
C ALA A 363 51.92 -10.51 18.77
N SER A 364 52.32 -9.31 19.20
CA SER A 364 51.40 -8.25 19.62
C SER A 364 50.96 -7.38 18.43
N VAL A 365 49.69 -7.49 18.04
CA VAL A 365 49.03 -6.52 17.17
C VAL A 365 48.23 -5.55 18.07
N PRO A 366 48.42 -4.23 17.98
CA PRO A 366 47.67 -3.29 18.80
C PRO A 366 46.20 -3.24 18.33
N PHE A 367 45.27 -3.39 19.28
CA PHE A 367 43.88 -3.02 19.06
C PHE A 367 43.75 -1.51 19.25
N GLU A 368 43.66 -0.78 18.14
CA GLU A 368 43.33 0.63 18.15
C GLU A 368 41.86 0.80 18.58
N SER A 369 41.59 1.66 19.56
CA SER A 369 40.28 1.74 20.19
C SER A 369 39.29 2.53 19.33
N LEU A 370 38.16 1.91 18.96
CA LEU A 370 37.06 2.57 18.24
C LEU A 370 36.20 3.51 19.12
N PHE A 371 36.77 4.04 20.20
CA PHE A 371 36.16 4.99 21.11
C PHE A 371 37.01 6.27 21.17
N VAL A 372 36.38 7.40 20.86
CA VAL A 372 36.99 8.74 20.94
C VAL A 372 37.35 9.05 22.40
N PRO A 373 38.56 9.57 22.70
CA PRO A 373 38.91 10.04 24.03
C PRO A 373 38.05 11.23 24.48
N VAL A 374 37.78 11.33 25.79
CA VAL A 374 36.90 12.34 26.42
C VAL A 374 37.56 13.74 26.52
N ASP A 375 38.53 14.04 25.64
CA ASP A 375 39.26 15.32 25.57
C ASP A 375 39.10 16.03 24.21
N ASP A 376 38.35 15.44 23.25
CA ASP A 376 38.23 15.95 21.86
C ASP A 376 36.81 16.47 21.52
N ASP A 377 36.01 16.79 22.54
CA ASP A 377 34.62 17.28 22.40
C ASP A 377 34.53 18.68 21.75
N GLN A 378 35.65 19.40 21.61
CA GLN A 378 35.72 20.78 21.08
C GLN A 378 35.32 20.90 19.60
N GLN A 379 35.18 19.79 18.86
CA GLN A 379 34.68 19.82 17.49
C GLN A 379 33.16 20.14 17.39
N TRP A 380 32.44 20.19 18.52
CA TRP A 380 31.00 20.47 18.58
C TRP A 380 30.60 21.76 19.31
N ASP A 381 31.55 22.64 19.65
CA ASP A 381 31.24 23.97 20.18
C ASP A 381 30.43 24.79 19.17
N GLU A 382 29.35 25.43 19.64
CA GLU A 382 28.51 26.28 18.78
C GLU A 382 29.32 27.46 18.21
N PRO A 383 29.27 27.72 16.89
CA PRO A 383 29.91 28.89 16.31
C PRO A 383 29.34 30.17 16.94
N LYS A 384 30.21 30.95 17.59
CA LYS A 384 29.84 32.27 18.11
C LYS A 384 29.61 33.24 16.96
N TYR A 385 28.39 33.27 16.45
CA TYR A 385 27.87 34.41 15.70
C TYR A 385 27.99 35.66 16.59
N GLY A 386 28.66 36.69 16.08
CA GLY A 386 28.74 37.99 16.73
C GLY A 386 27.42 38.75 16.57
N ASP A 387 27.31 39.89 17.25
CA ASP A 387 26.10 40.73 17.27
C ASP A 387 25.79 41.35 15.89
N GLU A 388 25.13 40.58 15.02
CA GLU A 388 24.44 41.05 13.82
C GLU A 388 22.94 40.71 13.98
N GLU A 389 22.06 41.65 13.63
CA GLU A 389 20.66 41.67 14.09
C GLU A 389 19.83 40.49 13.53
N GLU A 390 19.34 39.61 14.41
CA GLU A 390 18.41 38.53 14.02
C GLU A 390 17.06 39.12 13.61
N ASP A 391 16.79 39.13 12.30
CA ASP A 391 15.50 39.52 11.70
C ASP A 391 14.45 38.42 11.94
N THR A 392 14.05 38.25 13.21
CA THR A 392 13.14 37.19 13.66
C THR A 392 11.75 37.35 13.07
N LEU A 393 11.44 36.51 12.08
CA LEU A 393 10.14 36.45 11.41
C LEU A 393 9.01 36.02 12.36
N GLY A 394 8.39 37.00 13.01
CA GLY A 394 7.18 36.82 13.80
C GLY A 394 5.98 36.42 12.94
N TRP A 395 5.24 35.40 13.39
CA TRP A 395 3.98 35.01 12.77
C TRP A 395 2.83 35.83 13.35
N ASP A 396 2.44 36.92 12.69
CA ASP A 396 1.27 37.71 13.07
C ASP A 396 -0.02 36.86 13.00
N THR A 397 -0.69 36.70 14.15
CA THR A 397 -1.85 35.82 14.32
C THR A 397 -3.20 36.50 14.04
N HIS A 398 -3.20 37.63 13.33
CA HIS A 398 -4.40 38.43 13.04
C HIS A 398 -4.55 38.73 11.55
N MET A 399 -5.20 37.81 10.83
CA MET A 399 -5.72 38.03 9.48
C MET A 399 -7.16 37.52 9.40
N ASP A 400 -8.08 38.35 8.91
CA ASP A 400 -9.52 38.13 9.07
C ASP A 400 -10.07 36.86 8.40
N GLN A 401 -10.97 36.20 9.12
CA GLN A 401 -11.41 34.83 8.82
C GLN A 401 -12.39 34.75 7.62
N ASP A 402 -13.05 35.86 7.28
CA ASP A 402 -14.07 35.93 6.23
C ASP A 402 -13.49 35.82 4.80
N ALA A 403 -12.24 36.21 4.59
CA ALA A 403 -11.61 36.22 3.25
C ALA A 403 -11.39 34.81 2.65
N LEU A 404 -11.35 33.77 3.49
CA LEU A 404 -11.09 32.38 3.08
C LEU A 404 -12.36 31.59 2.72
N GLN A 405 -13.56 32.07 3.10
CA GLN A 405 -14.78 31.26 2.99
C GLN A 405 -15.41 31.27 1.58
N ALA A 406 -15.01 32.20 0.71
CA ALA A 406 -15.61 32.42 -0.61
C ALA A 406 -15.06 31.52 -1.74
N SER A 407 -13.93 30.81 -1.55
CA SER A 407 -13.18 30.17 -2.65
C SER A 407 -13.28 28.65 -2.72
N ILE A 408 -13.80 27.97 -1.69
CA ILE A 408 -13.83 26.49 -1.61
C ILE A 408 -15.27 25.96 -1.73
N GLY A 409 -15.92 26.28 -2.87
CA GLY A 409 -17.31 25.91 -3.20
C GLY A 409 -17.48 24.97 -4.40
N GLY A 410 -16.41 24.32 -4.87
CA GLY A 410 -16.39 23.58 -6.14
C GLY A 410 -16.95 22.15 -6.08
N ARG A 411 -18.25 21.97 -6.33
CA ARG A 411 -18.87 20.65 -6.52
C ARG A 411 -18.54 20.09 -7.92
N ILE A 412 -17.61 19.13 -7.99
CA ILE A 412 -17.29 18.43 -9.24
C ILE A 412 -18.44 17.47 -9.61
N GLN A 413 -18.92 17.56 -10.85
CA GLN A 413 -19.81 16.59 -11.49
C GLN A 413 -19.31 16.32 -12.92
N ASP A 414 -19.44 15.07 -13.39
CA ASP A 414 -19.14 14.74 -14.78
C ASP A 414 -20.16 15.42 -15.73
N ILE A 415 -19.66 16.18 -16.70
CA ILE A 415 -20.46 16.73 -17.79
C ILE A 415 -19.77 16.38 -19.12
N THR A 416 -20.25 15.31 -19.78
CA THR A 416 -19.77 14.92 -21.10
C THR A 416 -20.29 15.88 -22.19
N PRO A 417 -19.43 16.52 -23.00
CA PRO A 417 -19.88 17.43 -24.05
C PRO A 417 -20.37 16.67 -25.29
N THR A 418 -21.67 16.37 -25.35
CA THR A 418 -22.32 15.83 -26.56
C THR A 418 -22.92 16.97 -27.39
N GLY A 419 -22.67 16.96 -28.71
CA GLY A 419 -22.97 18.10 -29.58
C GLY A 419 -24.44 18.32 -29.91
N ALA A 420 -24.79 19.61 -30.07
CA ALA A 420 -25.89 20.16 -30.85
C ALA A 420 -27.31 19.56 -30.71
N SER A 421 -28.15 20.24 -29.94
CA SER A 421 -29.57 20.42 -30.33
C SER A 421 -30.09 21.78 -29.88
N MET A 422 -30.83 22.46 -30.77
CA MET A 422 -31.25 23.84 -30.63
C MET A 422 -32.73 23.92 -30.22
N ARG A 423 -33.06 24.49 -29.06
CA ARG A 423 -34.43 24.96 -28.77
C ARG A 423 -34.48 26.04 -27.69
N GLN A 424 -35.41 26.98 -27.88
CA GLN A 424 -35.55 28.18 -27.06
C GLN A 424 -36.09 27.89 -25.66
N ARG A 425 -35.66 28.69 -24.67
CA ARG A 425 -36.53 29.12 -23.57
C ARG A 425 -36.11 30.50 -23.02
N SER A 426 -37.06 31.43 -23.07
CA SER A 426 -37.27 32.60 -22.20
C SER A 426 -36.10 33.09 -21.33
N ALA A 427 -35.67 34.33 -21.58
CA ALA A 427 -34.72 35.05 -20.73
C ALA A 427 -35.40 35.66 -19.49
N GLN A 428 -34.72 35.57 -18.35
CA GLN A 428 -34.78 36.56 -17.26
C GLN A 428 -33.46 36.49 -16.47
N ASP A 429 -33.22 37.50 -15.65
CA ASP A 429 -32.09 37.68 -14.72
C ASP A 429 -30.69 37.74 -15.38
N GLN A 430 -30.32 38.98 -15.72
CA GLN A 430 -29.00 39.39 -16.19
C GLN A 430 -28.39 40.34 -15.16
N GLU A 431 -27.44 39.86 -14.35
CA GLU A 431 -26.56 40.71 -13.53
C GLU A 431 -25.09 40.30 -13.72
N SER A 432 -24.19 41.25 -13.48
CA SER A 432 -22.88 41.29 -14.15
C SER A 432 -21.72 40.77 -13.32
N SER A 433 -20.96 39.81 -13.87
CA SER A 433 -19.60 39.49 -13.41
C SER A 433 -18.60 39.64 -14.56
N VAL A 434 -17.85 40.74 -14.59
CA VAL A 434 -16.77 40.97 -15.58
C VAL A 434 -15.49 40.32 -15.08
N ALA A 435 -15.20 39.10 -15.56
CA ALA A 435 -13.99 38.37 -15.19
C ALA A 435 -12.75 38.91 -15.93
N ILE A 436 -11.75 39.38 -15.18
CA ILE A 436 -10.46 39.86 -15.72
C ILE A 436 -9.51 38.66 -15.87
N PRO A 437 -8.84 38.46 -17.03
CA PRO A 437 -7.96 37.32 -17.25
C PRO A 437 -6.61 37.44 -16.50
N PRO A 438 -5.88 36.32 -16.26
CA PRO A 438 -4.85 36.22 -15.21
C PRO A 438 -3.54 37.02 -15.40
N THR A 439 -3.42 37.84 -16.43
CA THR A 439 -2.17 38.51 -16.83
C THR A 439 -2.23 40.05 -16.83
N GLN A 440 -3.38 40.64 -16.47
CA GLN A 440 -3.58 42.09 -16.48
C GLN A 440 -3.43 42.70 -15.08
N ARG A 441 -2.69 43.83 -14.97
CA ARG A 441 -2.50 44.52 -13.68
C ARG A 441 -3.70 45.41 -13.36
N ILE A 442 -4.16 45.38 -12.10
CA ILE A 442 -5.37 46.07 -11.62
C ILE A 442 -5.37 47.58 -11.89
N SER A 443 -4.19 48.23 -11.92
CA SER A 443 -4.04 49.66 -12.23
C SER A 443 -4.35 50.05 -13.69
N GLN A 444 -4.68 49.09 -14.55
CA GLN A 444 -5.03 49.32 -15.96
C GLN A 444 -6.56 49.34 -16.21
N VAL A 445 -7.39 49.15 -15.17
CA VAL A 445 -8.85 49.16 -15.28
C VAL A 445 -9.42 50.48 -14.76
N ARG A 446 -10.07 51.25 -15.64
CA ARG A 446 -10.88 52.42 -15.26
C ARG A 446 -12.35 52.03 -15.15
N GLY A 447 -13.09 52.63 -14.20
CA GLY A 447 -14.54 52.47 -14.08
C GLY A 447 -15.01 51.33 -13.16
N ILE A 448 -14.25 50.98 -12.12
CA ILE A 448 -14.69 50.07 -11.03
C ILE A 448 -15.19 50.83 -9.79
N PHE A 449 -14.95 52.15 -9.71
CA PHE A 449 -15.43 53.02 -8.65
C PHE A 449 -15.93 54.36 -9.23
N ASP A 450 -17.20 54.37 -9.65
CA ASP A 450 -18.09 55.51 -9.87
C ASP A 450 -19.51 55.05 -9.53
#